data_AF-A0A382XL90-F1
#
_entry.id   AF-A0A382XL90-F1
#
_cell.length_a   1.000
_cell.length_b   1.000
_cell.length_c   1.000
_cell.angle_alpha   90.00
_cell.angle_beta   90.00
_cell.angle_gamma   90.00
#
_symmetry.space_group_name_H-M   'P 1'
#
loop_
_entity.id
_entity.type
_entity.pdbx_description
1 polymer ?
#
loop_
_entity_poly.entity_id
_entity_poly.type
_entity_poly.pdbx_seq_one_letter_code
_entity_poly.pdbx_strand_id
1 'polypeptide(L)'
;MTETKFIITWEVCWYNDSEEERTEYTDTIEEFDEDDGVESVEDFLEVSDEMFQDDRFDPESGIDQYLEEGGDVNIEYVKICDEDGNELWRDPDYKGE
;
A
#
# COMPACT_ATOMS: atom_id res chain seq x y z
N MET A 1 22.71 12.19 -3.27
CA MET A 1 21.24 12.26 -3.34
C MET A 1 20.84 10.99 -4.04
N THR A 2 20.96 9.88 -3.31
CA THR A 2 20.32 8.63 -3.66
C THR A 2 19.00 8.68 -2.92
N GLU A 3 18.00 9.29 -3.56
CA GLU A 3 16.62 9.26 -3.10
C GLU A 3 16.08 7.88 -3.54
N THR A 4 15.62 7.07 -2.59
CA THR A 4 15.03 5.75 -2.89
C THR A 4 13.53 5.92 -2.96
N LYS A 5 12.93 5.52 -4.08
CA LYS A 5 11.50 5.67 -4.31
C LYS A 5 10.83 4.32 -4.41
N PHE A 6 9.76 4.14 -3.65
CA PHE A 6 8.95 2.93 -3.67
C PHE A 6 7.52 3.25 -4.07
N ILE A 7 6.98 2.39 -4.92
CA ILE A 7 5.59 2.42 -5.34
C ILE A 7 4.90 1.23 -4.69
N ILE A 8 4.05 1.53 -3.73
CA ILE A 8 3.34 0.55 -2.93
C ILE A 8 1.96 0.39 -3.53
N THR A 9 1.56 -0.84 -3.86
CA THR A 9 0.22 -1.14 -4.34
C THR A 9 -0.59 -1.82 -3.24
N TRP A 10 -1.82 -1.35 -3.07
CA TRP A 10 -2.80 -1.85 -2.11
C TRP A 10 -3.97 -2.46 -2.85
N GLU A 11 -4.52 -3.52 -2.30
CA GLU A 11 -5.79 -4.08 -2.71
C GLU A 11 -6.80 -3.70 -1.64
N VAL A 12 -7.71 -2.83 -2.02
CA VAL A 12 -8.74 -2.34 -1.13
C VAL A 12 -10.03 -3.04 -1.50
N CYS A 13 -10.47 -3.95 -0.64
CA CYS A 13 -11.71 -4.70 -0.81
C CYS A 13 -12.79 -4.08 0.08
N TRP A 14 -13.76 -3.42 -0.54
CA TRP A 14 -14.92 -2.89 0.14
C TRP A 14 -16.08 -3.88 0.07
N TYR A 15 -16.78 -4.05 1.19
CA TYR A 15 -17.96 -4.88 1.27
C TYR A 15 -19.06 -4.18 2.07
N ASN A 16 -20.23 -4.07 1.45
CA ASN A 16 -21.42 -3.50 2.07
C ASN A 16 -22.44 -4.60 2.37
N ASP A 17 -23.35 -4.33 3.31
CA ASP A 17 -24.48 -5.17 3.73
C ASP A 17 -25.37 -5.63 2.55
N SER A 18 -25.23 -4.99 1.37
CA SER A 18 -25.93 -5.34 0.12
C SER A 18 -25.27 -6.45 -0.72
N GLU A 19 -24.29 -7.19 -0.18
CA GLU A 19 -23.58 -8.29 -0.88
C GLU A 19 -22.77 -7.86 -2.13
N GLU A 20 -22.49 -6.57 -2.29
CA GLU A 20 -21.60 -6.06 -3.34
C GLU A 20 -20.18 -5.94 -2.78
N GLU A 21 -19.30 -6.85 -3.20
CA GLU A 21 -17.86 -6.79 -2.97
C GLU A 21 -17.20 -6.01 -4.11
N ARG A 22 -16.40 -5.00 -3.76
CA ARG A 22 -15.69 -4.17 -4.72
C ARG A 22 -14.22 -4.09 -4.36
N THR A 23 -13.39 -4.65 -5.23
CA THR A 23 -11.94 -4.56 -5.11
C THR A 23 -11.42 -3.41 -5.96
N GLU A 24 -10.75 -2.46 -5.34
CA GLU A 24 -10.03 -1.37 -6.02
C GLU A 24 -8.54 -1.46 -5.67
N TYR A 25 -7.70 -1.15 -6.64
CA TYR A 25 -6.25 -1.09 -6.42
C TYR A 25 -5.83 0.36 -6.30
N THR A 26 -5.19 0.71 -5.19
CA THR A 26 -4.60 2.04 -4.99
C THR A 26 -3.08 1.92 -5.00
N ASP A 27 -2.41 2.97 -5.46
CA ASP A 27 -0.97 3.08 -5.43
C ASP A 27 -0.53 4.29 -4.61
N THR A 28 0.39 4.06 -3.67
CA THR A 28 1.04 5.10 -2.88
C THR A 28 2.49 5.18 -3.30
N ILE A 29 2.96 6.39 -3.55
CA ILE A 29 4.34 6.66 -3.90
C ILE A 29 5.03 7.25 -2.68
N GLU A 30 6.04 6.57 -2.15
CA GLU A 30 6.88 7.10 -1.07
C GLU A 30 8.33 7.30 -1.50
N GLU A 31 8.92 8.37 -0.99
CA GLU A 31 10.28 8.81 -1.30
C GLU A 31 11.08 8.88 0.00
N PHE A 32 12.15 8.09 0.06
CA PHE A 32 13.05 7.98 1.20
C PHE A 32 14.39 8.63 0.89
N ASP A 33 14.87 9.45 1.82
CA ASP A 33 16.19 10.04 1.77
C ASP A 33 17.25 9.14 2.45
N GLU A 34 18.54 9.42 2.24
CA GLU A 34 19.64 8.74 2.93
C GLU A 34 19.54 8.82 4.48
N ASP A 35 18.84 9.82 5.02
CA ASP A 35 18.62 9.99 6.47
C ASP A 35 17.54 9.06 7.03
N ASP A 36 16.63 8.56 6.18
CA ASP A 36 15.57 7.61 6.57
C ASP A 36 16.13 6.21 6.83
N GLY A 37 17.36 5.93 6.36
CA GLY A 37 18.01 4.62 6.50
C GLY A 37 17.52 3.55 5.53
N VAL A 38 16.54 3.87 4.68
CA VAL A 38 15.92 2.91 3.75
C VAL A 38 16.68 2.87 2.42
N GLU A 39 17.63 1.95 2.31
CA GLU A 39 18.41 1.73 1.07
C GLU A 39 17.84 0.61 0.18
N SER A 40 16.91 -0.20 0.69
CA SER A 40 16.38 -1.38 -0.01
C SER A 40 14.99 -1.76 0.48
N VAL A 41 14.30 -2.60 -0.29
CA VAL A 41 12.95 -3.07 0.06
C VAL A 41 12.92 -3.84 1.39
N GLU A 42 14.00 -4.55 1.75
CA GLU A 42 14.09 -5.25 3.04
C GLU A 42 14.12 -4.25 4.21
N ASP A 43 14.90 -3.18 4.07
CA ASP A 43 14.99 -2.09 5.07
C ASP A 43 13.65 -1.38 5.19
N PHE A 44 13.00 -1.11 4.04
CA PHE A 44 11.64 -0.58 4.00
C PHE A 44 10.67 -1.48 4.76
N LEU A 45 10.71 -2.81 4.56
CA LEU A 45 9.83 -3.75 5.25
C LEU A 45 10.09 -3.82 6.76
N GLU A 46 11.31 -3.54 7.22
CA GLU A 46 11.63 -3.45 8.64
C GLU A 46 11.05 -2.18 9.29
N VAL A 47 11.05 -1.05 8.58
CA VAL A 47 10.52 0.22 9.10
C VAL A 47 9.03 0.43 8.78
N SER A 48 8.51 -0.25 7.75
CA SER A 48 7.17 -0.01 7.25
C SER A 48 6.12 -0.38 8.29
N ASP A 49 6.29 -1.49 9.04
CA ASP A 49 5.37 -1.90 10.12
C ASP A 49 5.16 -0.80 11.18
N GLU A 50 6.20 0.01 11.46
CA GLU A 50 6.11 1.16 12.36
C GLU A 50 5.46 2.37 11.65
N MET A 51 5.82 2.63 10.39
CA MET A 51 5.24 3.72 9.57
C MET A 51 3.76 3.53 9.23
N PHE A 52 3.30 2.28 9.15
CA PHE A 52 1.92 1.88 8.93
C PHE A 52 0.98 2.35 10.03
N GLN A 53 1.49 2.46 11.25
CA GLN A 53 0.69 2.90 12.40
C GLN A 53 0.37 4.40 12.35
N ASP A 54 1.09 5.18 11.54
CA ASP A 54 0.97 6.64 11.50
C ASP A 54 0.09 7.13 10.34
N ASP A 55 -0.71 6.25 9.72
CA ASP A 55 -1.59 6.59 8.58
C ASP A 55 -0.82 7.19 7.37
N ARG A 56 0.51 7.05 7.37
CA ARG A 56 1.43 7.74 6.45
C ARG A 56 1.19 7.40 4.99
N PHE A 57 0.74 6.18 4.72
CA PHE A 57 0.57 5.66 3.37
C PHE A 57 -0.80 5.95 2.77
N ASP A 58 -1.77 6.36 3.60
CA ASP A 58 -3.16 6.67 3.22
C ASP A 58 -3.67 5.75 2.09
N PRO A 59 -3.68 4.42 2.29
CA PRO A 59 -4.07 3.46 1.24
C PRO A 59 -5.53 3.63 0.81
N GLU A 60 -6.31 4.32 1.64
CA GLU A 60 -7.69 4.71 1.39
C GLU A 60 -7.85 6.01 0.58
N SER A 61 -6.78 6.75 0.29
CA SER A 61 -6.77 7.95 -0.57
C SER A 61 -7.14 7.58 -2.01
N GLY A 62 -8.44 7.46 -2.26
CA GLY A 62 -9.01 6.98 -3.53
C GLY A 62 -10.32 6.21 -3.35
N ILE A 63 -10.58 5.71 -2.14
CA ILE A 63 -11.77 4.95 -1.76
C ILE A 63 -12.62 5.63 -0.68
N ASP A 64 -12.30 6.88 -0.30
CA ASP A 64 -13.11 7.74 0.59
C ASP A 64 -14.61 7.69 0.27
N GLN A 65 -14.96 7.73 -1.01
CA GLN A 65 -16.34 7.70 -1.47
C GLN A 65 -17.10 6.43 -1.02
N TYR A 66 -16.40 5.30 -0.84
CA TYR A 66 -16.99 4.04 -0.38
C TYR A 66 -17.03 3.94 1.16
N LEU A 67 -16.07 4.57 1.84
CA LEU A 67 -16.11 4.75 3.30
C LEU A 67 -17.33 5.60 3.70
N GLU A 68 -17.66 6.64 2.93
CA GLU A 68 -18.86 7.45 3.14
C GLU A 68 -20.18 6.67 2.94
N GLU A 69 -20.17 5.59 2.14
CA GLU A 69 -21.35 4.73 1.90
C GLU A 69 -21.63 3.73 3.05
N GLY A 70 -20.79 3.70 4.09
CA GLY A 70 -21.04 2.95 5.32
C GLY A 70 -20.80 1.44 5.23
N GLY A 71 -19.94 1.00 4.30
CA GLY A 71 -19.42 -0.38 4.25
C GLY A 71 -18.13 -0.56 5.06
N ASP A 72 -17.76 -1.80 5.32
CA ASP A 72 -16.45 -2.13 5.88
C ASP A 72 -15.41 -2.21 4.74
N VAL A 73 -14.20 -1.75 5.04
CA VAL A 73 -13.06 -1.81 4.11
C VAL A 73 -12.03 -2.79 4.65
N ASN A 74 -11.57 -3.69 3.79
CA ASN A 74 -10.33 -4.42 3.97
C ASN A 74 -9.25 -3.78 3.12
N ILE A 75 -8.07 -3.58 3.69
CA ILE A 75 -6.90 -3.12 2.95
C ILE A 75 -5.86 -4.22 3.07
N GLU A 76 -5.58 -4.88 1.95
CA GLU A 76 -4.54 -5.88 1.84
C GLU A 76 -3.34 -5.33 1.09
N TYR A 77 -2.16 -5.66 1.62
CA TYR A 77 -0.90 -5.25 1.05
C TYR A 77 -0.54 -6.14 -0.14
N VAL A 78 -0.30 -5.55 -1.31
CA VAL A 78 -0.15 -6.35 -2.53
C VAL A 78 1.30 -6.49 -2.91
N LYS A 79 1.99 -5.36 -3.13
CA LYS A 79 3.35 -5.36 -3.67
C LYS A 79 4.05 -4.02 -3.50
N ILE A 80 5.38 -4.08 -3.57
CA ILE A 80 6.28 -2.94 -3.65
C ILE A 80 7.03 -3.01 -4.97
N CYS A 81 6.96 -1.92 -5.71
CA CYS A 81 7.78 -1.69 -6.88
C CYS A 81 8.80 -0.58 -6.63
N ASP A 82 9.89 -0.64 -7.38
CA ASP A 82 10.88 0.42 -7.56
C ASP A 82 10.33 1.57 -8.44
N GLU A 83 11.07 2.68 -8.56
CA GLU A 83 10.70 3.85 -9.39
C GLU A 83 10.45 3.52 -10.86
N ASP A 84 11.15 2.52 -11.41
CA ASP A 84 10.95 2.04 -12.78
C ASP A 84 9.75 1.07 -12.91
N GLY A 85 9.04 0.80 -11.80
CA GLY A 85 7.91 -0.13 -11.74
C GLY A 85 8.32 -1.60 -11.66
N ASN A 86 9.59 -1.88 -11.36
CA ASN A 86 10.06 -3.25 -11.16
C ASN A 86 9.58 -3.76 -9.80
N GLU A 87 8.94 -4.94 -9.77
CA GLU A 87 8.54 -5.59 -8.53
C GLU A 87 9.79 -5.93 -7.69
N LEU A 88 9.91 -5.30 -6.54
CA LEU A 88 10.96 -5.58 -5.56
C LEU A 88 10.48 -6.62 -4.55
N TRP A 89 9.21 -6.56 -4.20
CA TRP A 89 8.59 -7.45 -3.23
C TRP A 89 7.09 -7.57 -3.49
N ARG A 90 6.51 -8.71 -3.13
CA ARG A 90 5.09 -8.99 -3.22
C ARG A 90 4.65 -9.77 -1.99
N ASP A 91 3.44 -9.51 -1.51
CA ASP A 91 2.92 -10.20 -0.34
C ASP A 91 2.79 -11.70 -0.61
N PRO A 92 3.40 -12.56 0.24
CA PRO A 92 3.39 -13.99 0.03
C PRO A 92 2.03 -14.64 0.32
N ASP A 93 1.17 -13.99 1.10
CA ASP A 93 -0.20 -14.43 1.38
C ASP A 93 -1.18 -13.93 0.31
N TYR A 94 -0.86 -12.82 -0.37
CA TYR A 94 -1.64 -12.27 -1.48
C TYR A 94 -1.78 -13.26 -2.65
N LYS A 95 -2.98 -13.85 -2.75
CA LYS A 95 -3.36 -14.83 -3.76
C LYS A 95 -4.01 -14.24 -5.02
N GLY A 96 -4.14 -12.91 -5.11
CA GLY A 96 -4.72 -12.25 -6.28
C GLY A 96 -3.87 -12.43 -7.54
N GLU A 97 -4.52 -12.50 -8.70
CA GLU A 97 -3.91 -12.80 -10.01
C GLU A 97 -3.34 -11.56 -10.72
#